data_AF-A0A7C5ZNN8-F1
#
_entry.id   AF-A0A7C5ZNN8-F1
#
_cell.length_a   1.000
_cell.length_b   1.000
_cell.length_c   1.000
_cell.angle_alpha   90.00
_cell.angle_beta   90.00
_cell.angle_gamma   90.00
#
_symmetry.space_group_name_H-M   'P 1'
#
loop_
_entity.id
_entity.type
_entity.pdbx_description
1 polymer ?
#
loop_
_entity_poly.entity_id
_entity_poly.type
_entity_poly.pdbx_seq_one_letter_code
_entity_poly.pdbx_strand_id
1 'polypeptide(L)'
;MFKINVKPKKHWTGTFREWLDDIFSENPEKYSRSAHKYLYDALYYFGADNEKNIPNKIYSEIFGVDEQVKEFLNILKAASEGHDVRRRILLFVGPVGTAKSTLVYILKRVLEEYSLTEDGALYAIKDCPLHETPLHLIPNELRKEFTDYFGVEIEGNLCPVCQYRLENDYENDIEKVPVERIFLSEQKRIGIATFVPGDYNSQDVSVLLGSENLKTVTETGDFAHPLSWNFNGSIFTSNRGLHEFVEIHKAKPDLLYPLLVVAQEREAKVDRFGMISVDEVLIAHTNYSEYQKFVAKKENEAFKDRTREIEWKYNLSLNSEVEIYKKMLKTSKSKTHIAPWTLEMIAGISILSRLEEDRSKGKDKASNYSLLDVLKMYNGDFSGKFTEKDFEEAKNDFDGRSGISPRIAVDAISFAMSKHECVSPYDAVSELVDLLGKMNSEIKKEKIEKLIELYQPEYHKWVKSVVFEAFIGSTFRKEANAYFDKYVEHAFASLNNEKVKDPFTGKYVDFDERFLRAIEEVVGIKQEQARDFRTKLLLKISILQKENKPFDYSINPKIKEAIEKKVMEDKANFIRGTITSYVKSEEQTKATKDAIDYLVNNYNFCEKCAQDAINFVAYLLDHNL
;
A
#
# COMPACT_ATOMS: atom_id res chain seq x y z
N MET A 1 21.24 -7.72 29.80
CA MET A 1 22.15 -6.78 29.14
C MET A 1 21.86 -6.81 27.64
N PHE A 2 21.28 -5.74 27.10
CA PHE A 2 21.21 -5.54 25.65
C PHE A 2 22.65 -5.41 25.13
N LYS A 3 23.13 -6.38 24.35
CA LYS A 3 24.41 -6.26 23.64
C LYS A 3 24.12 -5.60 22.29
N ILE A 4 24.51 -4.34 22.16
CA ILE A 4 24.50 -3.65 20.86
C ILE A 4 25.67 -4.22 20.06
N ASN A 5 25.38 -5.09 19.10
CA ASN A 5 26.37 -5.68 18.22
C ASN A 5 26.60 -4.72 17.03
N VAL A 6 27.27 -3.59 17.26
CA VAL A 6 27.68 -2.70 16.18
C VAL A 6 28.92 -3.32 15.55
N LYS A 7 28.76 -4.11 14.47
CA LYS A 7 29.90 -4.37 13.59
C LYS A 7 30.35 -3.01 13.04
N PRO A 8 31.61 -2.59 13.25
CA PRO A 8 32.07 -1.30 12.74
C PRO A 8 31.93 -1.29 11.21
N LYS A 9 31.34 -0.21 10.71
CA LYS A 9 31.35 0.13 9.29
C LYS A 9 32.81 0.14 8.86
N LYS A 10 33.20 -0.61 7.82
CA LYS A 10 34.57 -0.55 7.30
C LYS A 10 34.78 0.82 6.66
N HIS A 11 35.15 1.80 7.46
CA HIS A 11 35.70 3.05 6.96
C HIS A 11 36.97 2.71 6.18
N TRP A 12 37.09 3.28 4.99
CA TRP A 12 38.26 3.14 4.15
C TRP A 12 38.71 4.54 3.77
N THR A 13 40.02 4.76 3.81
CA THR A 13 40.69 5.97 3.35
C THR A 13 42.00 5.55 2.71
N GLY A 14 42.30 6.11 1.54
CA GLY A 14 43.53 5.84 0.80
C GLY A 14 43.73 6.91 -0.27
N THR A 15 44.71 6.73 -1.14
CA THR A 15 44.90 7.63 -2.28
C THR A 15 44.01 7.23 -3.47
N PHE A 16 43.87 8.13 -4.45
CA PHE A 16 43.16 7.84 -5.70
C PHE A 16 43.77 6.64 -6.41
N ARG A 17 45.10 6.51 -6.39
CA ARG A 17 45.79 5.35 -6.95
C ARG A 17 45.41 4.05 -6.25
N GLU A 18 45.49 4.02 -4.92
CA GLU A 18 45.09 2.84 -4.12
C GLU A 18 43.62 2.49 -4.38
N TRP A 19 42.74 3.50 -4.44
CA TRP A 19 41.33 3.28 -4.78
C TRP A 19 41.16 2.72 -6.20
N LEU A 20 41.86 3.27 -7.19
CA LEU A 20 41.72 2.87 -8.57
C LEU A 20 42.23 1.44 -8.80
N ASP A 21 43.41 1.14 -8.27
CA ASP A 21 44.10 -0.14 -8.46
C ASP A 21 43.45 -1.26 -7.63
N ASP A 22 43.15 -1.03 -6.35
CA ASP A 22 42.72 -2.10 -5.43
C ASP A 22 41.21 -2.24 -5.28
N ILE A 23 40.41 -1.22 -5.65
CA ILE A 23 38.96 -1.21 -5.41
C ILE A 23 38.19 -1.04 -6.71
N PHE A 24 38.45 0.03 -7.46
CA PHE A 24 37.70 0.34 -8.66
C PHE A 24 37.89 -0.73 -9.74
N SER A 25 39.14 -1.17 -9.95
CA SER A 25 39.50 -2.17 -10.96
C SER A 25 38.80 -3.53 -10.76
N GLU A 26 38.47 -3.90 -9.51
CA GLU A 26 37.77 -5.16 -9.20
C GLU A 26 36.33 -5.15 -9.72
N ASN A 27 35.67 -4.00 -9.69
CA ASN A 27 34.30 -3.86 -10.17
C ASN A 27 33.98 -2.44 -10.65
N PRO A 28 34.43 -2.07 -11.87
CA PRO A 28 34.25 -0.72 -12.41
C PRO A 28 32.78 -0.30 -12.49
N GLU A 29 31.89 -1.20 -12.91
CA GLU A 29 30.45 -0.93 -13.04
C GLU A 29 29.81 -0.54 -11.71
N LYS A 30 30.19 -1.20 -10.61
CA LYS A 30 29.64 -0.91 -9.27
C LYS A 30 30.00 0.48 -8.78
N TYR A 31 31.22 0.93 -9.04
CA TYR A 31 31.76 2.17 -8.51
C TYR A 31 31.52 3.38 -9.42
N SER A 32 31.00 3.15 -10.63
CA SER A 32 30.62 4.17 -11.61
C SER A 32 29.12 4.43 -11.74
N ARG A 33 28.29 3.76 -10.94
CA ARG A 33 26.83 3.92 -10.99
C ARG A 33 26.41 5.37 -10.78
N SER A 34 25.51 5.83 -11.66
CA SER A 34 24.77 7.08 -11.46
C SER A 34 23.84 6.98 -10.24
N ALA A 35 23.38 8.11 -9.73
CA ALA A 35 22.42 8.17 -8.63
C ALA A 35 21.13 7.37 -8.91
N HIS A 36 20.65 7.41 -10.16
CA HIS A 36 19.48 6.66 -10.61
C HIS A 36 19.73 5.15 -10.59
N LYS A 37 20.88 4.71 -11.10
CA LYS A 37 21.28 3.30 -11.10
C LYS A 37 21.53 2.79 -9.68
N TYR A 38 22.19 3.59 -8.86
CA TYR A 38 22.44 3.28 -7.46
C TYR A 38 21.13 3.15 -6.67
N LEU A 39 20.16 4.05 -6.86
CA LEU A 39 18.83 3.94 -6.24
C LEU A 39 18.08 2.69 -6.72
N TYR A 40 18.11 2.40 -8.03
CA TYR A 40 17.47 1.21 -8.59
C TYR A 40 18.04 -0.09 -7.98
N ASP A 41 19.37 -0.22 -7.95
CA ASP A 41 20.03 -1.38 -7.37
C ASP A 41 19.76 -1.49 -5.86
N ALA A 42 19.78 -0.35 -5.14
CA ALA A 42 19.49 -0.31 -3.70
C ALA A 42 18.09 -0.84 -3.38
N LEU A 43 17.09 -0.51 -4.22
CA LEU A 43 15.71 -0.98 -4.04
C LEU A 43 15.60 -2.49 -4.20
N TYR A 44 16.21 -3.06 -5.24
CA TYR A 44 16.11 -4.49 -5.52
C TYR A 44 17.07 -5.35 -4.68
N TYR A 45 18.09 -4.76 -4.05
CA TYR A 45 19.01 -5.46 -3.16
C TYR A 45 18.31 -6.19 -2.00
N PHE A 46 17.23 -5.62 -1.45
CA PHE A 46 16.46 -6.22 -0.36
C PHE A 46 15.40 -7.23 -0.83
N GLY A 47 15.45 -7.62 -2.11
CA GLY A 47 14.48 -8.48 -2.76
C GLY A 47 13.21 -7.74 -3.20
N ALA A 48 12.42 -8.43 -4.00
CA ALA A 48 11.13 -7.96 -4.50
C ALA A 48 10.06 -9.03 -4.32
N ASP A 49 8.80 -8.60 -4.32
CA ASP A 49 7.66 -9.48 -4.37
C ASP A 49 7.67 -10.30 -5.67
N ASN A 50 7.47 -11.61 -5.56
CA ASN A 50 7.60 -12.55 -6.68
C ASN A 50 6.54 -12.34 -7.77
N GLU A 51 5.35 -11.87 -7.41
CA GLU A 51 4.23 -11.72 -8.34
C GLU A 51 4.22 -10.33 -8.99
N LYS A 52 4.44 -9.28 -8.18
CA LYS A 52 4.31 -7.89 -8.63
C LYS A 52 5.63 -7.26 -9.05
N ASN A 53 6.77 -7.89 -8.73
CA ASN A 53 8.12 -7.37 -8.95
C ASN A 53 8.35 -5.98 -8.31
N ILE A 54 7.70 -5.73 -7.18
CA ILE A 54 7.83 -4.49 -6.39
C ILE A 54 8.83 -4.76 -5.25
N PRO A 55 9.79 -3.84 -4.99
CA PRO A 55 10.74 -3.98 -3.89
C PRO A 55 10.06 -4.26 -2.54
N ASN A 56 10.58 -5.23 -1.78
CA ASN A 56 10.00 -5.68 -0.51
C ASN A 56 9.82 -4.52 0.48
N LYS A 57 10.79 -3.60 0.54
CA LYS A 57 10.77 -2.41 1.40
C LYS A 57 9.60 -1.47 1.10
N ILE A 58 9.11 -1.44 -0.14
CA ILE A 58 7.94 -0.67 -0.55
C ILE A 58 6.67 -1.49 -0.30
N TYR A 59 6.65 -2.72 -0.80
CA TYR A 59 5.47 -3.61 -0.75
C TYR A 59 4.99 -3.91 0.68
N SER A 60 5.91 -4.01 1.65
CA SER A 60 5.55 -4.25 3.05
C SER A 60 4.95 -3.04 3.76
N GLU A 61 5.13 -1.83 3.20
CA GLU A 61 4.80 -0.58 3.87
C GLU A 61 3.70 0.22 3.16
N ILE A 62 3.53 0.03 1.86
CA ILE A 62 2.61 0.79 1.02
C ILE A 62 1.60 -0.16 0.38
N PHE A 63 0.31 0.11 0.57
CA PHE A 63 -0.78 -0.74 0.10
C PHE A 63 -1.67 0.03 -0.89
N GLY A 64 -2.20 -0.67 -1.90
CA GLY A 64 -3.25 -0.14 -2.76
C GLY A 64 -2.82 0.92 -3.79
N VAL A 65 -1.51 1.06 -4.03
CA VAL A 65 -0.93 1.99 -5.03
C VAL A 65 0.12 1.30 -5.92
N ASP A 66 -0.11 0.02 -6.20
CA ASP A 66 0.82 -0.83 -6.95
C ASP A 66 1.06 -0.31 -8.37
N GLU A 67 0.02 0.23 -9.03
CA GLU A 67 0.13 0.79 -10.38
C GLU A 67 1.08 2.00 -10.41
N GLN A 68 0.94 2.91 -9.44
CA GLN A 68 1.76 4.12 -9.33
C GLN A 68 3.22 3.78 -9.00
N VAL A 69 3.41 2.82 -8.09
CA VAL A 69 4.75 2.32 -7.74
C VAL A 69 5.41 1.65 -8.96
N LYS A 70 4.68 0.84 -9.72
CA LYS A 70 5.19 0.23 -10.95
C LYS A 70 5.55 1.28 -12.01
N GLU A 71 4.72 2.31 -12.20
CA GLU A 71 5.06 3.42 -13.11
C GLU A 71 6.36 4.11 -12.69
N PHE A 72 6.50 4.45 -11.41
CA PHE A 72 7.74 5.02 -10.86
C PHE A 72 8.95 4.11 -11.11
N LEU A 73 8.84 2.80 -10.81
CA LEU A 73 9.93 1.85 -10.99
C LEU A 73 10.33 1.67 -12.46
N ASN A 74 9.36 1.70 -13.39
CA ASN A 74 9.63 1.64 -14.82
C ASN A 74 10.39 2.89 -15.30
N ILE A 75 9.98 4.07 -14.82
CA ILE A 75 10.68 5.33 -15.09
C ILE A 75 12.10 5.30 -14.53
N LEU A 76 12.27 4.85 -13.28
CA LEU A 76 13.57 4.73 -12.63
C LEU A 76 14.47 3.72 -13.36
N LYS A 77 13.92 2.59 -13.81
CA LYS A 77 14.66 1.60 -14.60
C LYS A 77 15.19 2.22 -15.89
N ALA A 78 14.34 2.90 -16.65
CA ALA A 78 14.77 3.58 -17.87
C ALA A 78 15.85 4.65 -17.58
N ALA A 79 15.69 5.41 -16.50
CA ALA A 79 16.70 6.39 -16.08
C ALA A 79 18.03 5.74 -15.67
N SER A 80 17.99 4.54 -15.07
CA SER A 80 19.18 3.78 -14.67
C SER A 80 19.98 3.24 -15.86
N GLU A 81 19.33 3.05 -17.01
CA GLU A 81 19.92 2.60 -18.27
C GLU A 81 20.43 3.78 -19.13
N GLY A 82 20.41 5.00 -18.61
CA GLY A 82 20.98 6.18 -19.25
C GLY A 82 20.02 6.96 -20.17
N HIS A 83 18.76 6.56 -20.29
CA HIS A 83 17.77 7.25 -21.11
C HIS A 83 17.47 8.68 -20.60
N ASP A 84 17.04 9.56 -21.50
CA ASP A 84 16.74 10.99 -21.24
C ASP A 84 15.72 11.24 -20.13
N VAL A 85 14.99 10.21 -19.69
CA VAL A 85 14.08 10.29 -18.54
C VAL A 85 14.82 10.69 -17.26
N ARG A 86 16.13 10.42 -17.15
CA ARG A 86 16.99 10.87 -16.03
C ARG A 86 17.21 12.39 -15.98
N ARG A 87 16.79 13.13 -17.01
CA ARG A 87 16.89 14.59 -17.11
C ARG A 87 15.56 15.31 -16.80
N ARG A 88 14.77 14.76 -15.87
CA ARG A 88 13.45 15.29 -15.49
C ARG A 88 13.21 15.15 -13.99
N ILE A 89 12.40 16.05 -13.45
CA ILE A 89 11.91 15.96 -12.07
C ILE A 89 10.75 14.96 -12.03
N LEU A 90 10.84 13.93 -11.21
CA LEU A 90 9.74 13.00 -10.99
C LEU A 90 8.72 13.65 -10.06
N LEU A 91 7.54 13.99 -10.58
CA LEU A 91 6.52 14.77 -9.87
C LEU A 91 5.34 13.88 -9.47
N PHE A 92 5.23 13.57 -8.18
CA PHE A 92 4.09 12.86 -7.62
C PHE A 92 2.93 13.82 -7.33
N VAL A 93 1.86 13.72 -8.12
CA VAL A 93 0.68 14.58 -7.98
C VAL A 93 -0.47 13.75 -7.43
N GLY A 94 -1.05 14.13 -6.29
CA GLY A 94 -2.21 13.40 -5.77
C GLY A 94 -2.75 13.94 -4.46
N PRO A 95 -3.89 13.45 -3.96
CA PRO A 95 -4.49 13.98 -2.74
C PRO A 95 -3.65 13.65 -1.49
N VAL A 96 -3.93 14.32 -0.38
CA VAL A 96 -3.19 14.07 0.87
C VAL A 96 -3.45 12.66 1.39
N GLY A 97 -2.45 12.03 2.00
CA GLY A 97 -2.63 10.67 2.57
C GLY A 97 -2.55 9.52 1.56
N THR A 98 -2.10 9.75 0.32
CA THR A 98 -1.83 8.68 -0.66
C THR A 98 -0.42 8.09 -0.60
N ALA A 99 0.27 8.15 0.54
CA ALA A 99 1.62 7.59 0.73
C ALA A 99 2.76 8.15 -0.18
N LYS A 100 2.57 9.24 -0.93
CA LYS A 100 3.64 9.91 -1.72
C LYS A 100 4.92 10.16 -0.92
N SER A 101 4.82 10.91 0.19
CA SER A 101 5.96 11.21 1.05
C SER A 101 6.48 9.96 1.78
N THR A 102 5.61 8.99 2.02
CA THR A 102 6.02 7.68 2.59
C THR A 102 6.89 6.91 1.61
N LEU A 103 6.58 6.93 0.31
CA LEU A 103 7.45 6.32 -0.70
C LEU A 103 8.82 6.99 -0.68
N VAL A 104 8.89 8.31 -0.77
CA VAL A 104 10.17 9.05 -0.77
C VAL A 104 10.97 8.77 0.51
N TYR A 105 10.30 8.72 1.66
CA TYR A 105 10.93 8.31 2.91
C TYR A 105 11.55 6.90 2.83
N ILE A 106 10.83 5.91 2.27
CA ILE A 106 11.37 4.56 2.06
C ILE A 106 12.59 4.59 1.12
N LEU A 107 12.55 5.36 0.03
CA LEU A 107 13.68 5.50 -0.90
C LEU A 107 14.94 5.99 -0.18
N LYS A 108 14.81 7.03 0.65
CA LYS A 108 15.90 7.58 1.45
C LYS A 108 16.46 6.55 2.42
N ARG A 109 15.58 5.86 3.16
CA ARG A 109 15.98 4.79 4.10
C ARG A 109 16.70 3.64 3.41
N VAL A 110 16.24 3.26 2.22
CA VAL A 110 16.89 2.25 1.39
C VAL A 110 18.29 2.70 0.97
N LEU A 111 18.48 3.94 0.54
CA LEU A 111 19.80 4.49 0.19
C LEU A 111 20.75 4.50 1.39
N GLU A 112 20.27 4.95 2.55
CA GLU A 112 21.05 4.94 3.80
C GLU A 112 21.49 3.51 4.15
N GLU A 113 20.56 2.56 4.20
CA GLU A 113 20.83 1.16 4.55
C GLU A 113 21.72 0.46 3.53
N TYR A 114 21.48 0.66 2.24
CA TYR A 114 22.27 0.08 1.16
C TYR A 114 23.71 0.58 1.17
N SER A 115 23.94 1.87 1.45
CA SER A 115 25.30 2.44 1.53
C SER A 115 26.18 1.81 2.60
N LEU A 116 25.57 1.19 3.62
CA LEU A 116 26.28 0.46 4.69
C LEU A 116 26.75 -0.93 4.24
N THR A 117 26.21 -1.46 3.16
CA THR A 117 26.57 -2.78 2.62
C THR A 117 27.84 -2.69 1.78
N GLU A 118 28.48 -3.82 1.53
CA GLU A 118 29.62 -3.86 0.61
C GLU A 118 29.17 -3.61 -0.83
N ASP A 119 28.00 -4.09 -1.24
CA ASP A 119 27.45 -3.85 -2.59
C ASP A 119 27.08 -2.39 -2.83
N GLY A 120 26.64 -1.67 -1.79
CA GLY A 120 26.37 -0.24 -1.83
C GLY A 120 27.58 0.64 -1.48
N ALA A 121 28.80 0.12 -1.45
CA ALA A 121 29.96 0.94 -1.12
C ALA A 121 30.15 2.10 -2.12
N LEU A 122 30.18 3.33 -1.59
CA LEU A 122 30.45 4.57 -2.32
C LEU A 122 31.74 5.22 -1.81
N TYR A 123 32.50 5.80 -2.72
CA TYR A 123 33.75 6.49 -2.42
C TYR A 123 33.71 7.91 -2.97
N ALA A 124 34.28 8.87 -2.25
CA ALA A 124 34.36 10.27 -2.67
C ALA A 124 35.75 10.84 -2.45
N ILE A 125 36.07 11.91 -3.17
CA ILE A 125 37.27 12.71 -2.90
C ILE A 125 37.15 13.26 -1.47
N LYS A 126 38.18 13.01 -0.66
CA LYS A 126 38.17 13.39 0.75
C LYS A 126 38.15 14.91 0.89
N ASP A 127 37.33 15.40 1.82
CA ASP A 127 37.09 16.83 2.06
C ASP A 127 36.49 17.60 0.85
N CYS A 128 35.95 16.89 -0.15
CA CYS A 128 35.12 17.50 -1.18
C CYS A 128 33.77 17.94 -0.58
N PRO A 129 33.33 19.20 -0.74
CA PRO A 129 32.05 19.66 -0.20
C PRO A 129 30.83 19.07 -0.93
N LEU A 130 31.01 18.54 -2.15
CA LEU A 130 29.97 17.90 -2.97
C LEU A 130 29.98 16.37 -2.86
N HIS A 131 30.92 15.78 -2.11
CA HIS A 131 31.14 14.34 -2.05
C HIS A 131 31.23 13.68 -3.45
N GLU A 132 31.90 14.36 -4.38
CA GLU A 132 31.97 13.95 -5.78
C GLU A 132 32.72 12.63 -5.99
N THR A 133 32.50 12.00 -7.15
CA THR A 133 33.15 10.73 -7.47
C THR A 133 34.66 10.92 -7.71
N PRO A 134 35.53 10.02 -7.23
CA PRO A 134 36.97 10.06 -7.53
C PRO A 134 37.26 10.00 -9.03
N LEU A 135 36.34 9.44 -9.84
CA LEU A 135 36.46 9.41 -11.29
C LEU A 135 36.58 10.81 -11.93
N HIS A 136 36.11 11.86 -11.27
CA HIS A 136 36.25 13.24 -11.76
C HIS A 136 37.69 13.74 -11.75
N LEU A 137 38.61 13.08 -11.03
CA LEU A 137 40.05 13.38 -11.09
C LEU A 137 40.68 13.00 -12.42
N ILE A 138 40.06 12.12 -13.21
CA ILE A 138 40.60 11.66 -14.49
C ILE A 138 40.50 12.80 -15.52
N PRO A 139 41.64 13.29 -16.06
CA PRO A 139 41.66 14.34 -17.08
C PRO A 139 40.88 13.96 -18.32
N ASN A 140 40.27 14.95 -18.98
CA ASN A 140 39.40 14.74 -20.15
C ASN A 140 40.11 14.01 -21.29
N GLU A 141 41.42 14.22 -21.45
CA GLU A 141 42.25 13.60 -22.46
C GLU A 141 42.36 12.08 -22.28
N LEU A 142 42.28 11.59 -21.03
CA LEU A 142 42.41 10.18 -20.68
C LEU A 142 41.06 9.44 -20.62
N ARG A 143 39.94 10.15 -20.60
CA ARG A 143 38.60 9.54 -20.40
C ARG A 143 38.23 8.57 -21.52
N LYS A 144 38.66 8.84 -22.75
CA LYS A 144 38.40 7.92 -23.87
C LYS A 144 39.10 6.58 -23.66
N GLU A 145 40.40 6.63 -23.34
CA GLU A 145 41.19 5.42 -23.04
C GLU A 145 40.65 4.69 -21.81
N PHE A 146 40.25 5.44 -20.78
CA PHE A 146 39.62 4.89 -19.59
C PHE A 146 38.31 4.15 -19.91
N THR A 147 37.47 4.74 -20.75
CA THR A 147 36.20 4.13 -21.18
C THR A 147 36.46 2.87 -22.01
N ASP A 148 37.42 2.91 -22.93
CA ASP A 148 37.78 1.75 -23.76
C ASP A 148 38.35 0.59 -22.91
N TYR A 149 39.05 0.90 -21.80
CA TYR A 149 39.64 -0.10 -20.92
C TYR A 149 38.65 -0.68 -19.89
N PHE A 150 37.87 0.17 -19.21
CA PHE A 150 36.98 -0.24 -18.12
C PHE A 150 35.51 -0.41 -18.53
N GLY A 151 35.12 0.03 -19.73
CA GLY A 151 33.72 0.02 -20.18
C GLY A 151 32.82 1.04 -19.46
N VAL A 152 33.42 2.05 -18.83
CA VAL A 152 32.72 3.04 -17.98
C VAL A 152 32.91 4.44 -18.55
N GLU A 153 31.79 5.12 -18.81
CA GLU A 153 31.78 6.53 -19.21
C GLU A 153 31.80 7.44 -17.97
N ILE A 154 32.67 8.45 -17.97
CA ILE A 154 32.78 9.43 -16.89
C ILE A 154 32.00 10.68 -17.26
N GLU A 155 30.86 10.89 -16.58
CA GLU A 155 30.01 12.07 -16.73
C GLU A 155 30.40 13.17 -15.72
N GLY A 156 30.43 14.42 -16.17
CA GLY A 156 30.69 15.60 -15.32
C GLY A 156 32.18 15.93 -15.13
N ASN A 157 32.45 17.02 -14.41
CA ASN A 157 33.79 17.56 -14.21
C ASN A 157 34.11 17.78 -12.71
N LEU A 158 35.40 17.84 -12.41
CA LEU A 158 35.92 18.10 -11.07
C LEU A 158 35.37 19.42 -10.53
N CYS A 159 34.88 19.44 -9.28
CA CYS A 159 34.29 20.67 -8.73
C CYS A 159 35.36 21.77 -8.50
N PRO A 160 34.98 23.06 -8.44
CA PRO A 160 35.94 24.16 -8.31
C PRO A 160 36.88 24.02 -7.10
N VAL A 161 36.38 23.51 -5.98
CA VAL A 161 37.18 23.32 -4.75
C VAL A 161 38.20 22.21 -4.93
N CYS A 162 37.80 21.08 -5.52
CA CYS A 162 38.70 19.96 -5.76
C CYS A 162 39.72 20.28 -6.86
N GLN A 163 39.35 21.04 -7.89
CA GLN A 163 40.27 21.55 -8.90
C GLN A 163 41.34 22.44 -8.27
N TYR A 164 40.93 23.42 -7.45
CA TYR A 164 41.87 24.28 -6.73
C TYR A 164 42.85 23.49 -5.85
N ARG A 165 42.35 22.50 -5.11
CA ARG A 165 43.20 21.64 -4.27
C ARG A 165 44.15 20.78 -5.09
N LEU A 166 43.69 20.20 -6.21
CA LEU A 166 44.53 19.41 -7.10
C LEU A 166 45.72 20.24 -7.61
N GLU A 167 45.47 21.48 -8.03
CA GLU A 167 46.49 22.39 -8.53
C GLU A 167 47.48 22.84 -7.45
N ASN A 168 46.98 23.20 -6.25
CA ASN A 168 47.78 23.88 -5.21
C ASN A 168 48.34 22.94 -4.13
N ASP A 169 47.59 21.91 -3.72
CA ASP A 169 47.99 21.02 -2.62
C ASP A 169 48.71 19.77 -3.15
N TYR A 170 48.42 19.35 -4.39
CA TYR A 170 48.89 18.10 -4.97
C TYR A 170 49.72 18.27 -6.25
N GLU A 171 50.04 19.50 -6.67
CA GLU A 171 50.86 19.79 -7.85
C GLU A 171 50.35 19.12 -9.14
N ASN A 172 49.03 19.01 -9.29
CA ASN A 172 48.34 18.27 -10.37
C ASN A 172 48.57 16.75 -10.39
N ASP A 173 49.11 16.18 -9.31
CA ASP A 173 49.27 14.74 -9.16
C ASP A 173 47.98 14.10 -8.63
N ILE A 174 47.16 13.58 -9.56
CA ILE A 174 45.89 12.93 -9.23
C ILE A 174 46.08 11.68 -8.38
N GLU A 175 47.21 10.97 -8.50
CA GLU A 175 47.44 9.68 -7.82
C GLU A 175 47.50 9.83 -6.30
N LYS A 176 47.92 10.99 -5.82
CA LYS A 176 48.09 11.30 -4.39
C LYS A 176 46.83 11.82 -3.71
N VAL A 177 45.79 12.17 -4.49
CA VAL A 177 44.58 12.79 -3.92
C VAL A 177 43.87 11.79 -3.00
N PRO A 178 43.56 12.16 -1.75
CA PRO A 178 42.91 11.26 -0.81
C PRO A 178 41.45 11.00 -1.19
N VAL A 179 41.05 9.73 -1.07
CA VAL A 179 39.70 9.22 -1.29
C VAL A 179 39.20 8.55 -0.01
N GLU A 180 37.90 8.64 0.26
CA GLU A 180 37.29 8.00 1.42
C GLU A 180 35.97 7.30 1.09
N ARG A 181 35.64 6.24 1.83
CA ARG A 181 34.31 5.62 1.77
C ARG A 181 33.30 6.51 2.47
N ILE A 182 32.24 6.89 1.75
CA ILE A 182 31.13 7.68 2.27
C ILE A 182 29.90 6.82 2.53
N PHE A 183 29.02 7.33 3.39
CA PHE A 183 27.73 6.71 3.70
C PHE A 183 26.65 7.75 3.52
N LEU A 184 25.62 7.40 2.75
CA LEU A 184 24.51 8.31 2.50
C LEU A 184 23.73 8.53 3.80
N SER A 185 23.34 9.78 4.05
CA SER A 185 22.59 10.14 5.24
C SER A 185 21.84 11.45 5.05
N GLU A 186 20.54 11.42 5.31
CA GLU A 186 19.72 12.64 5.31
C GLU A 186 20.13 13.56 6.47
N GLN A 187 20.33 12.98 7.67
CA GLN A 187 20.69 13.75 8.86
C GLN A 187 22.03 14.47 8.72
N LYS A 188 23.02 13.82 8.09
CA LYS A 188 24.34 14.42 7.85
C LYS A 188 24.43 15.20 6.55
N ARG A 189 23.35 15.21 5.74
CA ARG A 189 23.29 15.84 4.42
C ARG A 189 24.36 15.33 3.46
N ILE A 190 24.48 14.01 3.36
CA ILE A 190 25.41 13.32 2.45
C ILE A 190 24.59 12.50 1.46
N GLY A 191 24.52 12.97 0.21
CA GLY A 191 23.76 12.42 -0.90
C GLY A 191 22.25 12.32 -0.70
N ILE A 192 21.70 12.88 0.38
CA ILE A 192 20.25 12.98 0.58
C ILE A 192 19.92 14.37 1.12
N ALA A 193 19.03 15.07 0.42
CA ALA A 193 18.54 16.38 0.83
C ALA A 193 17.02 16.50 0.68
N THR A 194 16.44 17.42 1.45
CA THR A 194 15.01 17.70 1.46
C THR A 194 14.81 19.20 1.46
N PHE A 195 14.08 19.69 0.47
CA PHE A 195 13.57 21.05 0.44
C PHE A 195 12.10 21.05 0.88
N VAL A 196 11.82 21.84 1.90
CA VAL A 196 10.45 22.13 2.35
C VAL A 196 10.24 23.64 2.21
N PRO A 197 9.17 24.09 1.51
CA PRO A 197 8.89 25.51 1.36
C PRO A 197 8.56 26.11 2.73
N GLY A 198 9.38 27.07 3.16
CA GLY A 198 9.08 27.92 4.32
C GLY A 198 8.14 29.08 3.96
N ASP A 199 8.08 30.10 4.82
CA ASP A 199 7.30 31.32 4.53
C ASP A 199 7.75 31.93 3.21
N TYR A 200 6.81 32.18 2.28
CA TYR A 200 7.09 32.61 0.92
C TYR A 200 8.15 33.73 0.87
N ASN A 201 7.98 34.78 1.67
CA ASN A 201 8.89 35.93 1.70
C ASN A 201 10.32 35.61 2.18
N SER A 202 10.50 34.58 3.00
CA SER A 202 11.79 34.19 3.57
C SER A 202 12.59 33.20 2.73
N GLN A 203 11.98 32.60 1.70
CA GLN A 203 12.69 31.62 0.89
C GLN A 203 13.73 32.30 0.00
N ASP A 204 14.95 31.76 0.02
CA ASP A 204 16.13 32.29 -0.66
C ASP A 204 16.83 31.18 -1.45
N VAL A 205 17.40 31.53 -2.61
CA VAL A 205 18.07 30.60 -3.53
C VAL A 205 19.27 29.90 -2.86
N SER A 206 19.85 30.50 -1.82
CA SER A 206 20.95 29.90 -1.06
C SER A 206 20.61 28.59 -0.37
N VAL A 207 19.33 28.33 -0.09
CA VAL A 207 18.88 27.02 0.43
C VAL A 207 19.13 25.91 -0.59
N LEU A 208 19.11 26.23 -1.88
CA LEU A 208 19.37 25.29 -2.97
C LEU A 208 20.84 25.28 -3.37
N LEU A 209 21.44 26.46 -3.55
CA LEU A 209 22.76 26.63 -4.18
C LEU A 209 23.89 26.99 -3.20
N GLY A 210 23.60 27.22 -1.93
CA GLY A 210 24.59 27.70 -0.96
C GLY A 210 24.78 29.22 -1.02
N SER A 211 25.83 29.71 -0.37
CA SER A 211 26.00 31.15 -0.16
C SER A 211 27.47 31.56 -0.20
N GLU A 212 27.73 32.84 -0.42
CA GLU A 212 29.08 33.40 -0.35
C GLU A 212 29.69 33.23 1.06
N ASN A 213 30.97 32.90 1.11
CA ASN A 213 31.76 32.85 2.32
C ASN A 213 32.53 34.18 2.49
N LEU A 214 31.87 35.14 3.13
CA LEU A 214 32.41 36.49 3.34
C LEU A 214 33.77 36.52 4.05
N LYS A 215 34.05 35.52 4.90
CA LYS A 215 35.35 35.42 5.57
C LYS A 215 36.45 35.15 4.55
N THR A 216 36.29 34.10 3.73
CA THR A 216 37.26 33.76 2.69
C THR A 216 37.40 34.88 1.67
N VAL A 217 36.29 35.52 1.26
CA VAL A 217 36.31 36.67 0.34
C VAL A 217 37.16 37.82 0.90
N THR A 218 37.10 38.07 2.20
CA THR A 218 37.91 39.12 2.85
C THR A 218 39.40 38.75 2.87
N GLU A 219 39.72 37.47 2.99
CA GLU A 219 41.09 36.95 3.02
C GLU A 219 41.71 36.89 1.62
N THR A 220 40.94 36.49 0.60
CA THR A 220 41.41 36.30 -0.79
C THR A 220 41.26 37.56 -1.64
N GLY A 221 40.32 38.44 -1.30
CA GLY A 221 39.94 39.60 -2.11
C GLY A 221 39.15 39.25 -3.38
N ASP A 222 38.76 37.98 -3.56
CA ASP A 222 38.11 37.50 -4.78
C ASP A 222 36.87 36.63 -4.46
N PHE A 223 35.73 37.06 -4.99
CA PHE A 223 34.46 36.35 -4.90
C PHE A 223 34.38 35.14 -5.84
N ALA A 224 35.21 35.09 -6.89
CA ALA A 224 35.31 33.94 -7.79
C ALA A 224 36.29 32.87 -7.28
N HIS A 225 36.99 33.11 -6.17
CA HIS A 225 37.89 32.13 -5.58
C HIS A 225 37.10 30.89 -5.14
N PRO A 226 37.53 29.65 -5.46
CA PRO A 226 36.77 28.42 -5.17
C PRO A 226 36.36 28.22 -3.70
N LEU A 227 37.16 28.72 -2.76
CA LEU A 227 36.86 28.67 -1.32
C LEU A 227 35.95 29.82 -0.82
N SER A 228 35.60 30.78 -1.69
CA SER A 228 34.73 31.93 -1.39
C SER A 228 33.24 31.58 -1.50
N TRP A 229 32.88 30.33 -1.81
CA TRP A 229 31.49 29.87 -1.83
C TRP A 229 31.29 28.67 -0.90
N ASN A 230 30.23 28.72 -0.09
CA ASN A 230 29.78 27.60 0.72
C ASN A 230 28.86 26.71 -0.11
N PHE A 231 29.38 25.60 -0.65
CA PHE A 231 28.60 24.59 -1.41
C PHE A 231 27.73 23.70 -0.49
N ASN A 232 27.05 24.30 0.48
CA ASN A 232 26.18 23.62 1.44
C ASN A 232 24.69 23.69 1.07
N GLY A 233 24.38 24.14 -0.14
CA GLY A 233 23.03 24.14 -0.70
C GLY A 233 22.47 22.72 -0.84
N SER A 234 21.15 22.56 -0.78
CA SER A 234 20.52 21.24 -0.84
C SER A 234 20.91 20.44 -2.08
N ILE A 235 20.98 21.07 -3.27
CA ILE A 235 21.40 20.45 -4.55
C ILE A 235 22.81 19.84 -4.46
N PHE A 236 23.75 20.54 -3.83
CA PHE A 236 25.11 20.05 -3.68
C PHE A 236 25.20 18.93 -2.64
N THR A 237 24.41 19.01 -1.57
CA THR A 237 24.40 18.00 -0.51
C THR A 237 23.70 16.69 -0.89
N SER A 238 22.77 16.71 -1.85
CA SER A 238 22.11 15.50 -2.40
C SER A 238 22.86 14.85 -3.56
N ASN A 239 24.01 15.40 -3.95
CA ASN A 239 24.84 14.85 -5.00
C ASN A 239 25.14 13.35 -4.74
N ARG A 240 25.01 12.55 -5.80
CA ARG A 240 25.12 11.09 -5.84
C ARG A 240 24.03 10.32 -5.09
N GLY A 241 22.90 10.96 -4.82
CA GLY A 241 21.74 10.28 -4.26
C GLY A 241 20.41 10.94 -4.64
N LEU A 242 19.67 11.45 -3.66
CA LEU A 242 18.27 11.84 -3.84
C LEU A 242 17.97 13.21 -3.25
N HIS A 243 17.26 14.03 -4.03
CA HIS A 243 16.71 15.31 -3.59
C HIS A 243 15.17 15.26 -3.58
N GLU A 244 14.57 15.52 -2.42
CA GLU A 244 13.12 15.62 -2.25
C GLU A 244 12.65 17.08 -2.21
N PHE A 245 11.67 17.43 -3.05
CA PHE A 245 10.93 18.70 -2.97
C PHE A 245 9.51 18.46 -2.46
N VAL A 246 9.28 18.84 -1.21
CA VAL A 246 7.97 18.76 -0.56
C VAL A 246 7.10 19.94 -1.01
N GLU A 247 5.89 19.67 -1.50
CA GLU A 247 4.94 20.71 -1.92
C GLU A 247 5.55 21.78 -2.87
N ILE A 248 6.30 21.33 -3.89
CA ILE A 248 7.13 22.17 -4.76
C ILE A 248 6.41 23.41 -5.34
N HIS A 249 5.10 23.31 -5.62
CA HIS A 249 4.32 24.41 -6.19
C HIS A 249 4.03 25.57 -5.23
N LYS A 250 4.34 25.41 -3.93
CA LYS A 250 4.33 26.51 -2.95
C LYS A 250 5.66 27.29 -2.92
N ALA A 251 6.69 26.83 -3.62
CA ALA A 251 7.97 27.52 -3.71
C ALA A 251 7.84 28.82 -4.54
N LYS A 252 8.68 29.80 -4.23
CA LYS A 252 8.86 30.99 -5.08
C LYS A 252 9.32 30.58 -6.49
N PRO A 253 8.85 31.24 -7.56
CA PRO A 253 9.31 30.99 -8.93
C PRO A 253 10.84 31.02 -9.08
N ASP A 254 11.52 31.94 -8.39
CA ASP A 254 12.98 32.08 -8.44
C ASP A 254 13.74 30.82 -7.98
N LEU A 255 13.12 29.99 -7.13
CA LEU A 255 13.70 28.72 -6.67
C LEU A 255 13.51 27.60 -7.68
N LEU A 256 12.57 27.73 -8.62
CA LEU A 256 12.31 26.71 -9.64
C LEU A 256 13.36 26.77 -10.74
N TYR A 257 13.93 27.94 -11.07
CA TYR A 257 14.90 28.07 -12.15
C TYR A 257 16.17 27.22 -11.95
N PRO A 258 16.83 27.22 -10.78
CA PRO A 258 17.96 26.33 -10.53
C PRO A 258 17.60 24.85 -10.75
N LEU A 259 16.39 24.45 -10.38
CA LEU A 259 15.91 23.07 -10.54
C LEU A 259 15.74 22.68 -12.00
N LEU A 260 15.29 23.61 -12.85
CA LEU A 260 15.19 23.36 -14.29
C LEU A 260 16.56 23.13 -14.92
N VAL A 261 17.56 23.92 -14.51
CA VAL A 261 18.94 23.75 -14.99
C VAL A 261 19.49 22.39 -14.54
N VAL A 262 19.33 22.04 -13.26
CA VAL A 262 19.80 20.74 -12.75
C VAL A 262 19.07 19.58 -13.42
N ALA A 263 17.75 19.65 -13.56
CA ALA A 263 16.99 18.60 -14.23
C ALA A 263 17.46 18.41 -15.67
N GLN A 264 17.74 19.49 -16.42
CA GLN A 264 18.07 19.41 -17.83
C GLN A 264 19.53 19.06 -18.10
N GLU A 265 20.45 19.76 -17.44
CA GLU A 265 21.89 19.72 -17.72
C GLU A 265 22.63 18.77 -16.79
N ARG A 266 22.04 18.41 -15.64
CA ARG A 266 22.73 17.71 -14.54
C ARG A 266 23.94 18.49 -14.05
N GLU A 267 23.80 19.80 -14.09
CA GLU A 267 24.77 20.76 -13.58
C GLU A 267 24.03 21.89 -12.87
N ALA A 268 24.64 22.44 -11.83
CA ALA A 268 24.14 23.60 -11.12
C ALA A 268 24.98 24.83 -11.48
N LYS A 269 24.30 25.95 -11.74
CA LYS A 269 24.95 27.25 -11.94
C LYS A 269 24.88 28.07 -10.66
N VAL A 270 26.03 28.41 -10.11
CA VAL A 270 26.16 29.41 -9.04
C VAL A 270 26.80 30.68 -9.59
N ASP A 271 26.65 31.80 -8.88
CA ASP A 271 27.21 33.07 -9.33
C ASP A 271 28.74 32.98 -9.45
N ARG A 272 29.32 33.59 -10.50
CA ARG A 272 30.78 33.67 -10.77
C ARG A 272 31.54 32.36 -11.00
N PHE A 273 30.94 31.19 -10.81
CA PHE A 273 31.55 29.90 -11.14
C PHE A 273 31.04 29.34 -12.48
N GLY A 274 31.75 28.36 -13.05
CA GLY A 274 31.26 27.55 -14.16
C GLY A 274 30.02 26.73 -13.78
N MET A 275 29.52 25.93 -14.72
CA MET A 275 28.53 24.91 -14.40
C MET A 275 29.21 23.82 -13.55
N ILE A 276 28.54 23.38 -12.48
CA ILE A 276 29.08 22.41 -11.54
C ILE A 276 28.28 21.12 -11.65
N SER A 277 28.94 20.02 -11.99
CA SER A 277 28.26 18.75 -12.22
C SER A 277 27.62 18.19 -10.95
N VAL A 278 26.38 17.73 -11.09
CA VAL A 278 25.61 17.09 -10.02
C VAL A 278 24.87 15.87 -10.56
N ASP A 279 24.92 14.77 -9.83
CA ASP A 279 24.25 13.53 -10.18
C ASP A 279 23.24 13.16 -9.11
N GLU A 280 21.96 13.46 -9.32
CA GLU A 280 20.93 13.22 -8.30
C GLU A 280 19.59 12.81 -8.91
N VAL A 281 18.82 12.04 -8.14
CA VAL A 281 17.43 11.72 -8.44
C VAL A 281 16.56 12.83 -7.85
N LEU A 282 15.89 13.60 -8.72
CA LEU A 282 14.99 14.68 -8.32
C LEU A 282 13.56 14.14 -8.18
N ILE A 283 13.01 14.17 -6.96
CA ILE A 283 11.63 13.79 -6.70
C ILE A 283 10.89 14.95 -6.04
N ALA A 284 9.77 15.34 -6.61
CA ALA A 284 8.88 16.35 -6.06
C ALA A 284 7.50 15.75 -5.79
N HIS A 285 6.77 16.29 -4.81
CA HIS A 285 5.37 15.91 -4.61
C HIS A 285 4.49 17.11 -4.26
N THR A 286 3.22 17.00 -4.62
CA THR A 286 2.21 18.05 -4.45
C THR A 286 0.81 17.47 -4.33
N ASN A 287 -0.16 18.31 -3.97
CA ASN A 287 -1.58 18.00 -4.13
C ASN A 287 -2.15 18.47 -5.48
N TYR A 288 -3.31 17.92 -5.87
CA TYR A 288 -3.98 18.27 -7.13
C TYR A 288 -4.35 19.75 -7.22
N SER A 289 -4.89 20.34 -6.14
CA SER A 289 -5.35 21.73 -6.18
C SER A 289 -4.20 22.73 -6.43
N GLU A 290 -3.05 22.52 -5.79
CA GLU A 290 -1.87 23.35 -6.00
C GLU A 290 -1.26 23.11 -7.38
N TYR A 291 -1.24 21.86 -7.84
CA TYR A 291 -0.79 21.54 -9.20
C TYR A 291 -1.65 22.22 -10.27
N GLN A 292 -2.97 22.14 -10.17
CA GLN A 292 -3.89 22.77 -11.13
C GLN A 292 -3.74 24.30 -11.15
N LYS A 293 -3.64 24.93 -9.96
CA LYS A 293 -3.36 26.38 -9.86
C LYS A 293 -2.02 26.76 -10.50
N PHE A 294 -1.01 25.90 -10.35
CA PHE A 294 0.32 26.12 -10.89
C PHE A 294 0.34 26.01 -12.42
N VAL A 295 -0.21 24.92 -12.97
CA VAL A 295 -0.26 24.66 -14.42
C VAL A 295 -1.15 25.66 -15.17
N ALA A 296 -2.14 26.26 -14.51
CA ALA A 296 -2.99 27.28 -15.12
C ALA A 296 -2.22 28.57 -15.50
N LYS A 297 -1.02 28.80 -14.95
CA LYS A 297 -0.19 29.98 -15.25
C LYS A 297 0.76 29.68 -16.41
N LYS A 298 0.71 30.47 -17.48
CA LYS A 298 1.58 30.32 -18.66
C LYS A 298 3.07 30.42 -18.35
N GLU A 299 3.44 31.23 -17.38
CA GLU A 299 4.84 31.41 -16.94
C GLU A 299 5.49 30.10 -16.45
N ASN A 300 4.68 29.11 -16.07
CA ASN A 300 5.14 27.83 -15.55
C ASN A 300 5.28 26.72 -16.60
N GLU A 301 5.05 27.02 -17.88
CA GLU A 301 5.08 26.03 -18.98
C GLU A 301 6.44 25.33 -19.08
N ALA A 302 7.54 26.07 -18.92
CA ALA A 302 8.89 25.51 -18.91
C ALA A 302 9.10 24.47 -17.79
N PHE A 303 8.47 24.65 -16.63
CA PHE A 303 8.55 23.69 -15.53
C PHE A 303 7.80 22.40 -15.86
N LYS A 304 6.63 22.52 -16.50
CA LYS A 304 5.84 21.36 -16.92
C LYS A 304 6.64 20.44 -17.83
N ASP A 305 7.33 20.98 -18.83
CA ASP A 305 8.13 20.21 -19.79
C ASP A 305 9.32 19.47 -19.15
N ARG A 306 9.84 19.99 -18.03
CA ARG A 306 10.95 19.41 -17.27
C ARG A 306 10.52 18.45 -16.18
N THR A 307 9.22 18.22 -16.02
CA THR A 307 8.66 17.26 -15.06
C THR A 307 8.13 16.01 -15.76
N ARG A 308 8.18 14.89 -15.05
CA ARG A 308 7.45 13.67 -15.39
C ARG A 308 6.43 13.43 -14.27
N GLU A 309 5.17 13.73 -14.58
CA GLU A 309 4.05 13.50 -13.67
C GLU A 309 3.79 12.00 -13.50
N ILE A 310 3.61 11.57 -12.25
CA ILE A 310 3.05 10.28 -11.87
C ILE A 310 1.84 10.58 -11.00
N GLU A 311 0.67 10.13 -11.45
CA GLU A 311 -0.60 10.43 -10.81
C GLU A 311 -0.86 9.48 -9.64
N TRP A 312 -1.00 10.04 -8.43
CA TRP A 312 -1.31 9.31 -7.20
C TRP A 312 -2.78 9.45 -6.85
N LYS A 313 -3.50 8.33 -6.86
CA LYS A 313 -4.92 8.26 -6.49
C LYS A 313 -5.06 7.60 -5.12
N TYR A 314 -6.17 7.85 -4.45
CA TYR A 314 -6.53 7.06 -3.28
C TYR A 314 -6.73 5.60 -3.69
N ASN A 315 -6.39 4.70 -2.77
CA ASN A 315 -6.66 3.29 -2.93
C ASN A 315 -8.17 3.02 -3.05
N LEU A 316 -8.53 2.10 -3.93
CA LEU A 316 -9.91 1.68 -4.21
C LEU A 316 -10.16 0.20 -3.87
N SER A 317 -9.14 -0.55 -3.46
CA SER A 317 -9.27 -1.91 -2.95
C SER A 317 -9.64 -1.89 -1.47
N LEU A 318 -10.79 -2.49 -1.12
CA LEU A 318 -11.27 -2.59 0.27
C LEU A 318 -10.23 -3.26 1.18
N ASN A 319 -9.67 -4.39 0.74
CA ASN A 319 -8.69 -5.15 1.52
C ASN A 319 -7.43 -4.32 1.78
N SER A 320 -6.94 -3.60 0.76
CA SER A 320 -5.77 -2.73 0.90
C SER A 320 -6.06 -1.56 1.85
N GLU A 321 -7.27 -1.01 1.83
CA GLU A 321 -7.67 0.11 2.70
C GLU A 321 -7.70 -0.31 4.17
N VAL A 322 -8.22 -1.49 4.46
CA VAL A 322 -8.22 -2.07 5.81
C VAL A 322 -6.78 -2.26 6.33
N GLU A 323 -5.84 -2.70 5.48
CA GLU A 323 -4.43 -2.81 5.87
C GLU A 323 -3.78 -1.44 6.13
N ILE A 324 -4.14 -0.41 5.36
CA ILE A 324 -3.73 0.98 5.64
C ILE A 324 -4.19 1.40 7.04
N TYR A 325 -5.46 1.17 7.38
CA TYR A 325 -6.01 1.53 8.69
C TYR A 325 -5.33 0.76 9.82
N LYS A 326 -5.17 -0.56 9.68
CA LYS A 326 -4.45 -1.39 10.66
C LYS A 326 -3.03 -0.87 10.89
N LYS A 327 -2.30 -0.52 9.83
CA LYS A 327 -0.94 0.03 9.94
C LYS A 327 -0.92 1.36 10.68
N MET A 328 -1.82 2.28 10.33
CA MET A 328 -1.88 3.59 10.99
C MET A 328 -2.26 3.44 12.48
N LEU A 329 -3.22 2.57 12.81
CA LEU A 329 -3.67 2.32 14.18
C LEU A 329 -2.63 1.60 15.05
N LYS A 330 -1.71 0.80 14.47
CA LYS A 330 -0.60 0.16 15.21
C LYS A 330 0.32 1.15 15.94
N THR A 331 0.39 2.40 15.47
CA THR A 331 1.17 3.45 16.16
C THR A 331 0.48 3.99 17.41
N SER A 332 -0.83 3.73 17.56
CA SER A 332 -1.58 4.13 18.75
C SER A 332 -1.24 3.22 19.94
N LYS A 333 -1.18 3.80 21.14
CA LYS A 333 -1.01 3.05 22.40
C LYS A 333 -2.33 2.48 22.95
N SER A 334 -3.44 2.71 22.24
CA SER A 334 -4.75 2.33 22.73
C SER A 334 -4.91 0.81 22.74
N LYS A 335 -5.52 0.30 23.82
CA LYS A 335 -5.89 -1.11 23.97
C LYS A 335 -7.37 -1.35 23.68
N THR A 336 -8.10 -0.33 23.22
CA THR A 336 -9.51 -0.43 22.92
C THR A 336 -9.74 -1.49 21.85
N HIS A 337 -10.67 -2.41 22.11
CA HIS A 337 -11.01 -3.45 21.17
C HIS A 337 -11.78 -2.85 19.98
N ILE A 338 -11.39 -3.20 18.75
CA ILE A 338 -12.12 -2.82 17.54
C ILE A 338 -12.95 -4.04 17.13
N ALA A 339 -14.27 -3.89 17.14
CA ALA A 339 -15.17 -4.98 16.77
C ALA A 339 -14.92 -5.38 15.31
N PRO A 340 -15.08 -6.66 14.95
CA PRO A 340 -14.95 -7.11 13.57
C PRO A 340 -15.86 -6.34 12.62
N TRP A 341 -15.43 -6.19 11.36
CA TRP A 341 -16.13 -5.42 10.32
C TRP A 341 -16.17 -3.89 10.53
N THR A 342 -15.62 -3.36 11.64
CA THR A 342 -15.57 -1.91 11.88
C THR A 342 -14.66 -1.20 10.87
N LEU A 343 -13.49 -1.78 10.58
CA LEU A 343 -12.56 -1.21 9.61
C LEU A 343 -13.12 -1.31 8.20
N GLU A 344 -13.75 -2.44 7.87
CA GLU A 344 -14.40 -2.73 6.61
C GLU A 344 -15.55 -1.75 6.34
N MET A 345 -16.38 -1.45 7.35
CA MET A 345 -17.46 -0.45 7.25
C MET A 345 -16.91 0.93 6.85
N ILE A 346 -15.91 1.41 7.58
CA ILE A 346 -15.30 2.72 7.32
C ILE A 346 -14.55 2.73 5.98
N ALA A 347 -13.85 1.65 5.65
CA ALA A 347 -13.11 1.51 4.40
C ALA A 347 -14.07 1.53 3.20
N GLY A 348 -15.18 0.80 3.26
CA GLY A 348 -16.17 0.77 2.20
C GLY A 348 -16.82 2.12 1.96
N ILE A 349 -17.27 2.82 3.02
CA ILE A 349 -17.81 4.19 2.91
C ILE A 349 -16.75 5.15 2.33
N SER A 350 -15.50 5.02 2.79
CA SER A 350 -14.40 5.86 2.29
C SER A 350 -14.15 5.63 0.81
N ILE A 351 -14.11 4.38 0.34
CA ILE A 351 -13.94 4.05 -1.08
C ILE A 351 -15.11 4.53 -1.91
N LEU A 352 -16.35 4.29 -1.48
CA LEU A 352 -17.54 4.78 -2.18
C LEU A 352 -17.53 6.30 -2.33
N SER A 353 -16.99 7.04 -1.34
CA SER A 353 -16.85 8.50 -1.42
C SER A 353 -15.80 8.98 -2.44
N ARG A 354 -14.88 8.09 -2.84
CA ARG A 354 -13.79 8.35 -3.81
C ARG A 354 -14.15 7.99 -5.24
N LEU A 355 -15.27 7.30 -5.43
CA LEU A 355 -15.79 6.91 -6.73
C LEU A 355 -16.55 8.08 -7.38
N GLU A 356 -16.33 8.31 -8.67
CA GLU A 356 -17.04 9.35 -9.43
C GLU A 356 -18.53 8.98 -9.58
N GLU A 357 -19.42 9.88 -9.19
CA GLU A 357 -20.88 9.63 -9.29
C GLU A 357 -21.36 9.68 -10.73
N ASP A 358 -20.83 10.63 -11.51
CA ASP A 358 -21.18 10.77 -12.92
C ASP A 358 -20.35 9.79 -13.75
N ARG A 359 -20.89 8.58 -13.91
CA ARG A 359 -20.28 7.53 -14.72
C ARG A 359 -20.27 7.82 -16.23
N SER A 360 -20.83 8.95 -16.68
CA SER A 360 -20.69 9.42 -18.06
C SER A 360 -19.47 10.30 -18.29
N LYS A 361 -18.84 10.83 -17.22
CA LYS A 361 -17.60 11.60 -17.32
C LYS A 361 -16.39 10.67 -17.41
N GLY A 362 -15.79 10.52 -18.59
CA GLY A 362 -14.49 9.85 -18.76
C GLY A 362 -14.42 8.90 -19.96
N LYS A 363 -15.53 8.27 -20.34
CA LYS A 363 -15.68 7.50 -21.58
C LYS A 363 -17.10 7.70 -22.14
N ASP A 364 -17.28 7.60 -23.46
CA ASP A 364 -18.54 7.83 -24.20
C ASP A 364 -19.73 6.89 -23.88
N LYS A 365 -19.72 6.18 -22.74
CA LYS A 365 -20.78 5.24 -22.35
C LYS A 365 -21.11 5.36 -20.86
N ALA A 366 -22.39 5.57 -20.54
CA ALA A 366 -22.89 5.44 -19.18
C ALA A 366 -22.71 3.99 -18.71
N SER A 367 -21.94 3.79 -17.64
CA SER A 367 -21.82 2.48 -16.98
C SER A 367 -23.16 2.06 -16.37
N ASN A 368 -23.59 0.83 -16.62
CA ASN A 368 -24.79 0.24 -16.03
C ASN A 368 -24.55 -0.35 -14.63
N TYR A 369 -23.34 -0.19 -14.07
CA TYR A 369 -22.95 -0.79 -12.80
C TYR A 369 -23.21 0.15 -11.62
N SER A 370 -23.73 -0.39 -10.51
CA SER A 370 -23.90 0.37 -9.27
C SER A 370 -22.53 0.66 -8.61
N LEU A 371 -22.45 1.68 -7.75
CA LEU A 371 -21.20 1.97 -7.02
C LEU A 371 -20.70 0.79 -6.18
N LEU A 372 -21.62 -0.03 -5.66
CA LEU A 372 -21.29 -1.25 -4.93
C LEU A 372 -20.66 -2.32 -5.84
N ASP A 373 -21.19 -2.49 -7.05
CA ASP A 373 -20.60 -3.42 -8.03
C ASP A 373 -19.17 -2.97 -8.37
N VAL A 374 -18.98 -1.66 -8.60
CA VAL A 374 -17.65 -1.08 -8.88
C VAL A 374 -16.68 -1.28 -7.71
N LEU A 375 -17.11 -1.05 -6.46
CA LEU A 375 -16.29 -1.31 -5.28
C LEU A 375 -15.84 -2.77 -5.20
N LYS A 376 -16.74 -3.72 -5.49
CA LYS A 376 -16.42 -5.17 -5.49
C LYS A 376 -15.41 -5.51 -6.57
N MET A 377 -15.56 -4.95 -7.78
CA MET A 377 -14.60 -5.15 -8.87
C MET A 377 -13.21 -4.59 -8.52
N TYR A 378 -13.12 -3.38 -7.95
CA TYR A 378 -11.82 -2.83 -7.50
C TYR A 378 -11.17 -3.66 -6.39
N ASN A 379 -11.96 -4.41 -5.61
CA ASN A 379 -11.44 -5.35 -4.62
C ASN A 379 -11.02 -6.71 -5.21
N GLY A 380 -11.19 -6.92 -6.52
CA GLY A 380 -10.85 -8.16 -7.22
C GLY A 380 -11.92 -9.25 -7.15
N ASP A 381 -13.18 -8.92 -6.79
CA ASP A 381 -14.27 -9.88 -6.77
C ASP A 381 -14.84 -10.12 -8.18
N PHE A 382 -14.17 -10.98 -8.94
CA PHE A 382 -14.62 -11.47 -10.25
C PHE A 382 -15.38 -12.80 -10.16
N SER A 383 -15.84 -13.19 -8.96
CA SER A 383 -16.48 -14.48 -8.76
C SER A 383 -17.94 -14.45 -9.21
N GLY A 384 -18.22 -15.06 -10.37
CA GLY A 384 -19.57 -15.32 -10.87
C GLY A 384 -20.27 -14.15 -11.57
N LYS A 385 -20.43 -12.99 -10.91
CA LYS A 385 -21.26 -11.87 -11.43
C LYS A 385 -20.52 -10.94 -12.41
N PHE A 386 -19.19 -10.86 -12.34
CA PHE A 386 -18.39 -9.88 -13.09
C PHE A 386 -17.19 -10.51 -13.78
N THR A 387 -16.79 -9.93 -14.91
CA THR A 387 -15.59 -10.28 -15.68
C THR A 387 -14.58 -9.12 -15.66
N GLU A 388 -13.33 -9.39 -16.04
CA GLU A 388 -12.31 -8.33 -16.22
C GLU A 388 -12.75 -7.26 -17.23
N LYS A 389 -13.49 -7.66 -18.27
CA LYS A 389 -14.02 -6.74 -19.27
C LYS A 389 -15.06 -5.78 -18.66
N ASP A 390 -15.89 -6.29 -17.75
CA ASP A 390 -16.87 -5.45 -17.04
C ASP A 390 -16.18 -4.40 -16.18
N PHE A 391 -15.04 -4.75 -15.57
CA PHE A 391 -14.24 -3.81 -14.80
C PHE A 391 -13.61 -2.72 -15.66
N GLU A 392 -13.07 -3.06 -16.84
CA GLU A 392 -12.53 -2.06 -17.79
C GLU A 392 -13.60 -1.07 -18.31
N GLU A 393 -14.86 -1.52 -18.40
CA GLU A 393 -16.01 -0.69 -18.73
C GLU A 393 -16.48 0.16 -17.53
N ALA A 394 -16.36 -0.37 -16.30
CA ALA A 394 -16.77 0.30 -15.07
C ALA A 394 -15.75 1.32 -14.55
N LYS A 395 -14.45 1.12 -14.81
CA LYS A 395 -13.34 1.95 -14.34
C LYS A 395 -13.46 3.38 -14.88
N ASN A 396 -13.29 4.36 -14.01
CA ASN A 396 -13.30 5.77 -14.35
C ASN A 396 -11.95 6.42 -14.01
N ASP A 397 -11.39 7.20 -14.92
CA ASP A 397 -10.09 7.86 -14.73
C ASP A 397 -10.08 8.88 -13.58
N PHE A 398 -11.25 9.39 -13.17
CA PHE A 398 -11.40 10.31 -12.05
C PHE A 398 -11.57 9.61 -10.70
N ASP A 399 -11.79 8.29 -10.66
CA ASP A 399 -11.91 7.55 -9.41
C ASP A 399 -10.64 7.71 -8.56
N GLY A 400 -10.80 7.92 -7.25
CA GLY A 400 -9.68 8.07 -6.32
C GLY A 400 -9.00 9.44 -6.34
N ARG A 401 -9.46 10.42 -7.14
CA ARG A 401 -8.89 11.79 -7.12
C ARG A 401 -9.35 12.62 -5.92
N SER A 402 -10.54 12.36 -5.42
CA SER A 402 -11.17 13.06 -4.29
C SER A 402 -11.84 12.05 -3.35
N GLY A 403 -12.48 12.51 -2.27
CA GLY A 403 -13.16 11.65 -1.29
C GLY A 403 -12.49 11.67 0.10
N ILE A 404 -12.99 10.81 1.00
CA ILE A 404 -12.51 10.71 2.38
C ILE A 404 -11.08 10.16 2.38
N SER A 405 -10.15 10.92 2.96
CA SER A 405 -8.75 10.49 3.11
C SER A 405 -8.61 9.41 4.20
N PRO A 406 -7.60 8.52 4.09
CA PRO A 406 -7.32 7.54 5.14
C PRO A 406 -7.07 8.16 6.52
N ARG A 407 -6.53 9.39 6.57
CA ARG A 407 -6.31 10.12 7.84
C ARG A 407 -7.62 10.45 8.54
N ILE A 408 -8.61 10.98 7.81
CA ILE A 408 -9.93 11.31 8.38
C ILE A 408 -10.61 10.04 8.90
N ALA A 409 -10.54 8.94 8.14
CA ALA A 409 -11.09 7.66 8.56
C ALA A 409 -10.43 7.13 9.85
N VAL A 410 -9.09 7.17 9.94
CA VAL A 410 -8.35 6.74 11.13
C VAL A 410 -8.59 7.67 12.32
N ASP A 411 -8.73 8.98 12.09
CA ASP A 411 -9.08 9.94 13.12
C ASP A 411 -10.47 9.62 13.70
N ALA A 412 -11.47 9.31 12.85
CA ALA A 412 -12.80 8.87 13.28
C ALA A 412 -12.73 7.64 14.18
N ILE A 413 -12.00 6.61 13.75
CA ILE A 413 -11.81 5.38 14.53
C ILE A 413 -11.10 5.70 15.86
N SER A 414 -10.07 6.55 15.83
CA SER A 414 -9.29 6.93 17.02
C SER A 414 -10.14 7.71 18.03
N PHE A 415 -11.01 8.61 17.57
CA PHE A 415 -11.95 9.30 18.45
C PHE A 415 -12.98 8.35 19.05
N ALA A 416 -13.51 7.40 18.26
CA ALA A 416 -14.39 6.37 18.79
C ALA A 416 -13.67 5.54 19.86
N MET A 417 -12.41 5.17 19.62
CA MET A 417 -11.59 4.42 20.59
C MET A 417 -11.36 5.17 21.90
N SER A 418 -11.44 6.51 21.90
CA SER A 418 -11.28 7.34 23.09
C SER A 418 -12.55 7.44 23.94
N LYS A 419 -13.72 7.20 23.34
CA LYS A 419 -15.03 7.33 23.99
C LYS A 419 -15.60 6.00 24.47
N HIS A 420 -15.21 4.90 23.83
CA HIS A 420 -15.79 3.58 24.06
C HIS A 420 -14.74 2.57 24.52
N GLU A 421 -15.15 1.60 25.36
CA GLU A 421 -14.32 0.45 25.75
C GLU A 421 -14.03 -0.51 24.59
N CYS A 422 -14.94 -0.52 23.61
CA CYS A 422 -14.84 -1.24 22.36
C CYS A 422 -15.56 -0.43 21.28
N VAL A 423 -15.05 -0.44 20.06
CA VAL A 423 -15.61 0.35 18.94
C VAL A 423 -16.37 -0.57 18.00
N SER A 424 -17.67 -0.33 17.84
CA SER A 424 -18.50 -0.98 16.83
C SER A 424 -18.44 -0.27 15.47
N PRO A 425 -18.92 -0.90 14.38
CA PRO A 425 -19.03 -0.25 13.08
C PRO A 425 -19.83 1.05 13.13
N TYR A 426 -20.90 1.10 13.90
CA TYR A 426 -21.74 2.30 14.01
C TYR A 426 -21.11 3.41 14.84
N ASP A 427 -20.34 3.07 15.89
CA ASP A 427 -19.60 4.08 16.67
C ASP A 427 -18.60 4.80 15.77
N ALA A 428 -17.84 4.04 14.97
CA ALA A 428 -16.88 4.61 14.03
C ALA A 428 -17.56 5.46 12.95
N VAL A 429 -18.70 5.00 12.41
CA VAL A 429 -19.46 5.75 11.39
C VAL A 429 -20.04 7.05 11.97
N SER A 430 -20.54 7.01 13.20
CA SER A 430 -21.03 8.21 13.89
C SER A 430 -19.92 9.25 14.04
N GLU A 431 -18.74 8.86 14.50
CA GLU A 431 -17.59 9.78 14.58
C GLU A 431 -17.15 10.30 13.22
N LEU A 432 -17.20 9.47 12.17
CA LEU A 432 -16.86 9.89 10.81
C LEU A 432 -17.82 10.99 10.33
N VAL A 433 -19.14 10.82 10.54
CA VAL A 433 -20.15 11.82 10.18
C VAL A 433 -19.94 13.11 10.98
N ASP A 434 -19.68 13.01 12.29
CA ASP A 434 -19.44 14.16 13.15
C ASP A 434 -18.19 14.94 12.76
N LEU A 435 -17.10 14.26 12.40
CA LEU A 435 -15.87 14.90 11.92
C LEU A 435 -16.10 15.63 10.61
N LEU A 436 -16.73 14.97 9.63
CA LEU A 436 -17.00 15.56 8.33
C LEU A 436 -17.95 16.75 8.42
N GLY A 437 -18.89 16.74 9.36
CA GLY A 437 -19.78 17.88 9.63
C GLY A 437 -19.08 19.09 10.25
N LYS A 438 -17.98 18.90 10.98
CA LYS A 438 -17.17 19.98 11.58
C LYS A 438 -16.15 20.56 10.60
N MET A 439 -15.67 19.75 9.67
CA MET A 439 -14.80 20.21 8.59
C MET A 439 -15.69 20.93 7.56
N ASN A 440 -15.29 22.10 7.07
CA ASN A 440 -15.85 22.68 5.83
C ASN A 440 -15.43 21.81 4.63
N SER A 441 -15.78 20.53 4.66
CA SER A 441 -15.38 19.53 3.70
C SER A 441 -16.17 19.72 2.41
N GLU A 442 -15.54 19.42 1.27
CA GLU A 442 -16.22 19.40 -0.03
C GLU A 442 -17.34 18.34 -0.08
N ILE A 443 -17.28 17.35 0.83
CA ILE A 443 -18.24 16.25 0.90
C ILE A 443 -19.38 16.65 1.83
N LYS A 444 -20.53 16.93 1.23
CA LYS A 444 -21.75 17.25 1.97
C LYS A 444 -22.18 16.08 2.86
N LYS A 445 -22.69 16.40 4.06
CA LYS A 445 -23.19 15.42 5.03
C LYS A 445 -24.26 14.51 4.40
N GLU A 446 -25.16 15.06 3.59
CA GLU A 446 -26.22 14.30 2.93
C GLU A 446 -25.67 13.26 1.94
N LYS A 447 -24.50 13.51 1.34
CA LYS A 447 -23.84 12.53 0.47
C LYS A 447 -23.33 11.35 1.28
N ILE A 448 -22.71 11.60 2.44
CA ILE A 448 -22.20 10.54 3.32
C ILE A 448 -23.34 9.67 3.86
N GLU A 449 -24.44 10.28 4.29
CA GLU A 449 -25.61 9.53 4.78
C GLU A 449 -26.14 8.56 3.72
N LYS A 450 -26.23 8.99 2.45
CA LYS A 450 -26.60 8.10 1.33
C LYS A 450 -25.60 6.95 1.11
N LEU A 451 -24.30 7.21 1.27
CA LEU A 451 -23.28 6.16 1.14
C LEU A 451 -23.34 5.15 2.29
N ILE A 452 -23.66 5.61 3.49
CA ILE A 452 -23.90 4.74 4.65
C ILE A 452 -25.11 3.85 4.38
N GLU A 453 -26.24 4.42 3.96
CA GLU A 453 -27.45 3.67 3.60
C GLU A 453 -27.19 2.63 2.50
N LEU A 454 -26.34 2.99 1.52
CA LEU A 454 -25.95 2.10 0.44
C LEU A 454 -25.09 0.91 0.93
N TYR A 455 -24.17 1.13 1.86
CA TYR A 455 -23.18 0.11 2.26
C TYR A 455 -23.60 -0.72 3.49
N GLN A 456 -24.42 -0.15 4.37
CA GLN A 456 -24.92 -0.80 5.59
C GLN A 456 -25.56 -2.18 5.37
N PRO A 457 -26.29 -2.47 4.27
CA PRO A 457 -26.81 -3.81 4.01
C PRO A 457 -25.74 -4.91 3.91
N GLU A 458 -24.51 -4.58 3.48
CA GLU A 458 -23.39 -5.55 3.45
C GLU A 458 -22.97 -5.94 4.87
N TYR A 459 -22.95 -4.99 5.81
CA TYR A 459 -22.73 -5.28 7.24
C TYR A 459 -23.83 -6.19 7.78
N HIS A 460 -25.10 -5.85 7.49
CA HIS A 460 -26.26 -6.60 7.97
C HIS A 460 -26.21 -8.05 7.51
N LYS A 461 -25.87 -8.27 6.25
CA LYS A 461 -25.70 -9.61 5.68
C LYS A 461 -24.59 -10.37 6.40
N TRP A 462 -23.44 -9.73 6.62
CA TRP A 462 -22.29 -10.33 7.28
C TRP A 462 -22.59 -10.68 8.75
N VAL A 463 -23.09 -9.73 9.54
CA VAL A 463 -23.35 -9.92 10.98
C VAL A 463 -24.44 -10.96 11.22
N LYS A 464 -25.50 -10.99 10.39
CA LYS A 464 -26.51 -12.06 10.43
C LYS A 464 -25.87 -13.42 10.19
N SER A 465 -25.04 -13.54 9.15
CA SER A 465 -24.37 -14.82 8.84
C SER A 465 -23.52 -15.30 10.01
N VAL A 466 -22.70 -14.42 10.58
CA VAL A 466 -21.76 -14.75 11.65
C VAL A 466 -22.48 -15.08 12.96
N VAL A 467 -23.52 -14.33 13.32
CA VAL A 467 -24.34 -14.62 14.51
C VAL A 467 -25.11 -15.93 14.35
N PHE A 468 -25.72 -16.17 13.19
CA PHE A 468 -26.40 -17.44 12.93
C PHE A 468 -25.43 -18.61 13.03
N GLU A 469 -24.25 -18.50 12.42
CA GLU A 469 -23.20 -19.51 12.52
C GLU A 469 -22.80 -19.75 13.98
N ALA A 470 -22.71 -18.70 14.80
CA ALA A 470 -22.37 -18.83 16.22
C ALA A 470 -23.41 -19.57 17.06
N PHE A 471 -24.70 -19.34 16.82
CA PHE A 471 -25.77 -20.09 17.48
C PHE A 471 -25.82 -21.56 17.05
N ILE A 472 -25.28 -21.85 15.87
CA ILE A 472 -25.25 -23.18 15.31
C ILE A 472 -24.01 -23.95 15.82
N GLY A 473 -22.86 -23.27 15.88
CA GLY A 473 -21.70 -23.58 16.73
C GLY A 473 -21.21 -25.04 16.75
N SER A 474 -20.65 -25.45 17.89
CA SER A 474 -20.02 -26.78 18.11
C SER A 474 -20.97 -27.98 17.97
N THR A 475 -22.29 -27.73 17.94
CA THR A 475 -23.35 -28.71 17.67
C THR A 475 -23.67 -28.84 16.18
N PHE A 476 -23.30 -27.87 15.34
CA PHE A 476 -23.62 -27.89 13.92
C PHE A 476 -23.18 -29.16 13.23
N ARG A 477 -21.94 -29.59 13.48
CA ARG A 477 -21.41 -30.80 12.85
C ARG A 477 -22.21 -32.04 13.27
N LYS A 478 -22.69 -32.09 14.51
CA LYS A 478 -23.54 -33.19 14.97
C LYS A 478 -24.93 -33.14 14.31
N GLU A 479 -25.51 -31.96 14.18
CA GLU A 479 -26.82 -31.78 13.55
C GLU A 479 -26.77 -31.97 12.03
N ALA A 480 -25.79 -31.39 11.34
CA ALA A 480 -25.53 -31.58 9.92
C ALA A 480 -25.27 -33.06 9.60
N ASN A 481 -24.52 -33.77 10.46
CA ASN A 481 -24.38 -35.21 10.32
C ASN A 481 -25.71 -35.95 10.53
N ALA A 482 -26.55 -35.56 11.48
CA ALA A 482 -27.87 -36.18 11.64
C ALA A 482 -28.77 -35.95 10.41
N TYR A 483 -28.75 -34.75 9.81
CA TYR A 483 -29.45 -34.48 8.55
C TYR A 483 -28.88 -35.29 7.39
N PHE A 484 -27.56 -35.45 7.33
CA PHE A 484 -26.88 -36.24 6.31
C PHE A 484 -27.19 -37.73 6.45
N ASP A 485 -27.13 -38.29 7.65
CA ASP A 485 -27.43 -39.69 7.93
C ASP A 485 -28.88 -39.99 7.54
N LYS A 486 -29.81 -39.11 7.93
CA LYS A 486 -31.20 -39.17 7.51
C LYS A 486 -31.33 -39.10 5.97
N TYR A 487 -30.64 -38.16 5.32
CA TYR A 487 -30.66 -38.04 3.86
C TYR A 487 -30.16 -39.31 3.16
N VAL A 488 -29.06 -39.89 3.63
CA VAL A 488 -28.47 -41.12 3.08
C VAL A 488 -29.43 -42.30 3.22
N GLU A 489 -30.03 -42.47 4.40
CA GLU A 489 -30.99 -43.54 4.68
C GLU A 489 -32.23 -43.44 3.77
N HIS A 490 -32.84 -42.26 3.68
CA HIS A 490 -34.01 -42.05 2.82
C HIS A 490 -33.65 -42.10 1.33
N ALA A 491 -32.46 -41.63 0.92
CA ALA A 491 -32.00 -41.71 -0.47
C ALA A 491 -31.80 -43.17 -0.90
N PHE A 492 -31.20 -44.00 -0.03
CA PHE A 492 -31.03 -45.42 -0.27
C PHE A 492 -32.39 -46.13 -0.42
N ALA A 493 -33.31 -45.88 0.52
CA ALA A 493 -34.67 -46.40 0.46
C ALA A 493 -35.41 -45.98 -0.82
N SER A 494 -35.23 -44.73 -1.27
CA SER A 494 -35.87 -44.21 -2.49
C SER A 494 -35.38 -44.88 -3.79
N LEU A 495 -34.11 -45.32 -3.84
CA LEU A 495 -33.56 -45.98 -5.04
C LEU A 495 -33.90 -47.47 -5.10
N ASN A 496 -34.03 -48.12 -3.93
CA ASN A 496 -34.29 -49.55 -3.81
C ASN A 496 -35.77 -49.91 -3.60
N ASN A 497 -36.66 -48.91 -3.50
CA ASN A 497 -38.07 -49.08 -3.11
C ASN A 497 -38.22 -49.81 -1.76
N GLU A 498 -37.34 -49.49 -0.82
CA GLU A 498 -37.37 -50.03 0.54
C GLU A 498 -38.06 -49.06 1.51
N LYS A 499 -38.40 -49.58 2.70
CA LYS A 499 -38.99 -48.80 3.78
C LYS A 499 -37.92 -48.42 4.80
N VAL A 500 -38.03 -47.23 5.38
CA VAL A 500 -37.16 -46.73 6.44
C VAL A 500 -37.73 -47.11 7.80
N LYS A 501 -36.88 -47.46 8.76
CA LYS A 501 -37.33 -47.83 10.11
C LYS A 501 -37.53 -46.56 10.94
N ASP A 502 -38.74 -46.33 11.41
CA ASP A 502 -39.04 -45.21 12.30
C ASP A 502 -38.35 -45.41 13.67
N PRO A 503 -37.52 -44.45 14.13
CA PRO A 503 -36.76 -44.57 15.38
C PRO A 503 -37.61 -44.64 16.65
N PHE A 504 -38.83 -44.07 16.62
CA PHE A 504 -39.69 -43.94 17.80
C PHE A 504 -40.71 -45.08 17.90
N THR A 505 -41.21 -45.56 16.77
CA THR A 505 -42.25 -46.60 16.72
C THR A 505 -41.70 -47.97 16.33
N GLY A 506 -40.49 -48.03 15.78
CA GLY A 506 -39.86 -49.26 15.27
C GLY A 506 -40.52 -49.83 14.02
N LYS A 507 -41.55 -49.17 13.46
CA LYS A 507 -42.28 -49.61 12.28
C LYS A 507 -41.56 -49.16 11.00
N TYR A 508 -41.72 -49.95 9.95
CA TYR A 508 -41.23 -49.61 8.61
C TYR A 508 -42.21 -48.67 7.91
N VAL A 509 -41.77 -47.46 7.62
CA VAL A 509 -42.50 -46.40 6.93
C VAL A 509 -41.90 -46.13 5.55
N ASP A 510 -42.69 -45.55 4.65
CA ASP A 510 -42.18 -45.15 3.34
C ASP A 510 -41.13 -44.02 3.48
N PHE A 511 -40.22 -43.92 2.51
CA PHE A 511 -39.19 -42.89 2.54
C PHE A 511 -39.78 -41.48 2.36
N ASP A 512 -39.15 -40.47 2.98
CA ASP A 512 -39.62 -39.09 2.96
C ASP A 512 -39.10 -38.35 1.71
N GLU A 513 -39.83 -38.50 0.60
CA GLU A 513 -39.49 -37.81 -0.65
C GLU A 513 -39.52 -36.28 -0.50
N ARG A 514 -40.39 -35.74 0.37
CA ARG A 514 -40.46 -34.29 0.61
C ARG A 514 -39.18 -33.78 1.26
N PHE A 515 -38.66 -34.51 2.26
CA PHE A 515 -37.39 -34.19 2.90
C PHE A 515 -36.20 -34.25 1.92
N LEU A 516 -36.13 -35.30 1.09
CA LEU A 516 -35.07 -35.43 0.08
C LEU A 516 -35.08 -34.25 -0.89
N ARG A 517 -36.27 -33.88 -1.40
CA ARG A 517 -36.45 -32.73 -2.29
C ARG A 517 -36.10 -31.40 -1.62
N ALA A 518 -36.49 -31.22 -0.36
CA ALA A 518 -36.19 -30.00 0.40
C ALA A 518 -34.68 -29.74 0.55
N ILE A 519 -33.84 -30.78 0.59
CA ILE A 519 -32.38 -30.64 0.59
C ILE A 519 -31.86 -30.42 -0.85
N GLU A 520 -32.35 -31.19 -1.83
CA GLU A 520 -31.87 -31.14 -3.22
C GLU A 520 -32.15 -29.81 -3.92
N GLU A 521 -33.32 -29.21 -3.68
CA GLU A 521 -33.76 -27.97 -4.31
C GLU A 521 -32.93 -26.75 -3.89
N VAL A 522 -32.40 -26.77 -2.67
CA VAL A 522 -31.56 -25.71 -2.09
C VAL A 522 -30.28 -25.47 -2.90
N VAL A 523 -29.80 -26.51 -3.60
CA VAL A 523 -28.60 -26.46 -4.48
C VAL A 523 -28.97 -26.60 -5.96
N GLY A 524 -30.23 -26.35 -6.30
CA GLY A 524 -30.71 -26.28 -7.68
C GLY A 524 -30.83 -27.63 -8.40
N ILE A 525 -30.93 -28.74 -7.68
CA ILE A 525 -31.09 -30.07 -8.28
C ILE A 525 -32.55 -30.25 -8.71
N LYS A 526 -32.79 -30.26 -10.03
CA LYS A 526 -34.10 -30.50 -10.62
C LYS A 526 -34.56 -31.94 -10.35
N GLN A 527 -35.87 -32.16 -10.34
CA GLN A 527 -36.47 -33.48 -10.07
C GLN A 527 -35.93 -34.58 -11.01
N GLU A 528 -35.72 -34.26 -12.28
CA GLU A 528 -35.14 -35.16 -13.28
C GLU A 528 -33.71 -35.60 -12.94
N GLN A 529 -32.96 -34.77 -12.22
CA GLN A 529 -31.55 -35.00 -11.85
C GLN A 529 -31.40 -35.64 -10.47
N ALA A 530 -32.47 -35.65 -9.65
CA ALA A 530 -32.45 -36.14 -8.28
C ALA A 530 -31.97 -37.59 -8.18
N ARG A 531 -32.51 -38.47 -9.03
CA ARG A 531 -32.16 -39.90 -9.04
C ARG A 531 -30.68 -40.14 -9.34
N ASP A 532 -30.13 -39.44 -10.34
CA ASP A 532 -28.72 -39.53 -10.72
C ASP A 532 -27.80 -38.99 -9.62
N PHE A 533 -28.19 -37.86 -9.01
CA PHE A 533 -27.46 -37.28 -7.89
C PHE A 533 -27.40 -38.23 -6.68
N ARG A 534 -28.54 -38.78 -6.24
CA ARG A 534 -28.63 -39.76 -5.15
C ARG A 534 -27.76 -40.98 -5.44
N THR A 535 -27.81 -41.51 -6.66
CA THR A 535 -27.01 -42.68 -7.09
C THR A 535 -25.51 -42.40 -7.00
N LYS A 536 -25.05 -41.28 -7.54
CA LYS A 536 -23.62 -40.88 -7.50
C LYS A 536 -23.12 -40.67 -6.08
N LEU A 537 -23.94 -40.06 -5.21
CA LEU A 537 -23.59 -39.84 -3.81
C LEU A 537 -23.43 -41.18 -3.07
N LEU A 538 -24.42 -42.09 -3.19
CA LEU A 538 -24.39 -43.39 -2.53
C LEU A 538 -23.26 -44.30 -3.04
N LEU A 539 -22.92 -44.24 -4.33
CA LEU A 539 -21.74 -44.94 -4.86
C LEU A 539 -20.45 -44.45 -4.18
N LYS A 540 -20.29 -43.14 -4.01
CA LYS A 540 -19.13 -42.56 -3.32
C LYS A 540 -19.07 -42.99 -1.85
N ILE A 541 -20.20 -43.03 -1.16
CA ILE A 541 -20.31 -43.54 0.22
C ILE A 541 -19.95 -45.04 0.27
N SER A 542 -20.46 -45.84 -0.67
CA SER A 542 -20.20 -47.29 -0.74
C SER A 542 -18.72 -47.62 -0.94
N ILE A 543 -17.99 -46.81 -1.72
CA ILE A 543 -16.54 -46.95 -1.90
C ILE A 543 -15.82 -46.68 -0.56
N LEU A 544 -16.17 -45.60 0.13
CA LEU A 544 -15.56 -45.26 1.42
C LEU A 544 -15.86 -46.28 2.51
N GLN A 545 -17.08 -46.82 2.54
CA GLN A 545 -17.45 -47.90 3.45
C GLN A 545 -16.63 -49.18 3.19
N LYS A 546 -16.41 -49.56 1.92
CA LYS A 546 -15.55 -50.71 1.59
C LYS A 546 -14.09 -50.50 1.99
N GLU A 547 -13.62 -49.25 1.97
CA GLU A 547 -12.27 -48.88 2.40
C GLU A 547 -12.14 -48.66 3.92
N ASN A 548 -13.20 -48.91 4.71
CA ASN A 548 -13.28 -48.61 6.16
C ASN A 548 -12.91 -47.14 6.49
N LYS A 549 -13.18 -46.21 5.58
CA LYS A 549 -12.95 -44.78 5.81
C LYS A 549 -14.22 -44.14 6.39
N PRO A 550 -14.09 -43.30 7.43
CA PRO A 550 -15.21 -42.52 7.92
C PRO A 550 -15.67 -41.54 6.84
N PHE A 551 -16.97 -41.26 6.81
CA PHE A 551 -17.57 -40.29 5.91
C PHE A 551 -18.54 -39.40 6.71
N ASP A 552 -18.69 -38.16 6.28
CA ASP A 552 -19.60 -37.19 6.88
C ASP A 552 -20.27 -36.35 5.79
N TYR A 553 -21.08 -35.38 6.21
CA TYR A 553 -21.82 -34.50 5.30
C TYR A 553 -20.93 -33.70 4.32
N SER A 554 -19.61 -33.65 4.53
CA SER A 554 -18.65 -32.96 3.65
C SER A 554 -18.20 -33.76 2.43
N ILE A 555 -18.64 -35.02 2.28
CA ILE A 555 -18.24 -35.94 1.20
C ILE A 555 -18.49 -35.39 -0.21
N ASN A 556 -19.44 -34.47 -0.38
CA ASN A 556 -19.77 -33.84 -1.65
C ASN A 556 -20.01 -32.33 -1.43
N PRO A 557 -19.39 -31.42 -2.21
CA PRO A 557 -19.57 -29.98 -2.04
C PRO A 557 -21.04 -29.53 -2.11
N LYS A 558 -21.84 -30.12 -3.01
CA LYS A 558 -23.26 -29.81 -3.14
C LYS A 558 -24.09 -30.33 -1.97
N ILE A 559 -23.83 -31.56 -1.49
CA ILE A 559 -24.58 -32.07 -0.32
C ILE A 559 -24.20 -31.31 0.95
N LYS A 560 -22.93 -30.93 1.07
CA LYS A 560 -22.43 -30.08 2.15
C LYS A 560 -23.21 -28.76 2.17
N GLU A 561 -23.18 -28.02 1.06
CA GLU A 561 -23.89 -26.74 0.95
C GLU A 561 -25.40 -26.88 1.21
N ALA A 562 -26.02 -27.92 0.67
CA ALA A 562 -27.45 -28.17 0.82
C ALA A 562 -27.85 -28.41 2.30
N ILE A 563 -27.09 -29.27 3.00
CA ILE A 563 -27.35 -29.61 4.40
C ILE A 563 -27.05 -28.41 5.29
N GLU A 564 -25.95 -27.69 5.05
CA GLU A 564 -25.62 -26.50 5.84
C GLU A 564 -26.75 -25.45 5.74
N LYS A 565 -27.21 -25.15 4.52
CA LYS A 565 -28.34 -24.24 4.31
C LYS A 565 -29.64 -24.75 4.93
N LYS A 566 -29.92 -26.05 4.84
CA LYS A 566 -31.16 -26.61 5.39
C LYS A 566 -31.18 -26.59 6.92
N VAL A 567 -30.07 -26.95 7.56
CA VAL A 567 -29.91 -26.83 9.01
C VAL A 567 -30.05 -25.38 9.45
N MET A 568 -29.46 -24.43 8.70
CA MET A 568 -29.66 -23.00 8.97
C MET A 568 -31.12 -22.59 8.86
N GLU A 569 -31.84 -23.02 7.83
CA GLU A 569 -33.25 -22.69 7.62
C GLU A 569 -34.14 -23.24 8.75
N ASP A 570 -33.96 -24.52 9.10
CA ASP A 570 -34.78 -25.19 10.12
C ASP A 570 -34.49 -24.63 11.53
N LYS A 571 -33.24 -24.25 11.80
CA LYS A 571 -32.85 -23.60 13.05
C LYS A 571 -33.10 -22.10 13.07
N ALA A 572 -33.35 -21.45 11.94
CA ALA A 572 -33.58 -20.02 11.88
C ALA A 572 -34.71 -19.57 12.82
N ASN A 573 -35.78 -20.37 12.94
CA ASN A 573 -36.89 -20.07 13.84
C ASN A 573 -36.52 -20.21 15.32
N PHE A 574 -35.72 -21.23 15.67
CA PHE A 574 -35.20 -21.39 17.04
C PHE A 574 -34.22 -20.27 17.39
N ILE A 575 -33.32 -19.91 16.46
CA ILE A 575 -32.36 -18.82 16.62
C ILE A 575 -33.10 -17.50 16.78
N ARG A 576 -34.06 -17.19 15.89
CA ARG A 576 -34.97 -16.03 16.02
C ARG A 576 -35.62 -16.01 17.40
N GLY A 577 -36.28 -17.10 17.81
CA GLY A 577 -36.93 -17.18 19.12
C GLY A 577 -35.98 -17.06 20.31
N THR A 578 -34.73 -17.50 20.18
CA THR A 578 -33.69 -17.37 21.21
C THR A 578 -33.16 -15.95 21.31
N ILE A 579 -33.05 -15.27 20.18
CA ILE A 579 -32.51 -13.93 20.07
C ILE A 579 -33.56 -12.86 20.45
N THR A 580 -34.82 -13.02 20.02
CA THR A 580 -35.88 -12.01 20.20
C THR A 580 -36.70 -12.18 21.49
N SER A 581 -36.61 -13.32 22.18
CA SER A 581 -37.37 -13.52 23.42
C SER A 581 -36.84 -12.68 24.59
N TYR A 582 -37.73 -11.88 25.20
CA TYR A 582 -37.46 -11.14 26.43
C TYR A 582 -37.24 -12.04 27.65
N VAL A 583 -37.86 -13.23 27.68
CA VAL A 583 -37.70 -14.23 28.75
C VAL A 583 -37.05 -15.47 28.14
N LYS A 584 -35.79 -15.71 28.49
CA LYS A 584 -35.02 -16.84 27.97
C LYS A 584 -35.19 -18.06 28.85
N SER A 585 -35.40 -19.23 28.24
CA SER A 585 -35.27 -20.51 28.94
C SER A 585 -33.80 -20.77 29.33
N GLU A 586 -33.55 -21.75 30.21
CA GLU A 586 -32.18 -22.18 30.54
C GLU A 586 -31.41 -22.62 29.29
N GLU A 587 -32.08 -23.32 28.37
CA GLU A 587 -31.51 -23.77 27.10
C GLU A 587 -31.14 -22.59 26.19
N GLN A 588 -32.00 -21.58 26.09
CA GLN A 588 -31.75 -20.35 25.30
C GLN A 588 -30.63 -19.49 25.91
N THR A 589 -30.53 -19.46 27.23
CA THR A 589 -29.48 -18.73 27.95
C THR A 589 -28.13 -19.39 27.74
N LYS A 590 -28.06 -20.72 27.82
CA LYS A 590 -26.87 -21.49 27.50
C LYS A 590 -26.45 -21.32 26.04
N ALA A 591 -27.39 -21.42 25.10
CA ALA A 591 -27.13 -21.22 23.67
C ALA A 591 -26.59 -19.81 23.37
N THR A 592 -27.09 -18.77 24.04
CA THR A 592 -26.57 -17.40 23.89
C THR A 592 -25.12 -17.32 24.37
N LYS A 593 -24.79 -17.95 25.51
CA LYS A 593 -23.43 -17.96 26.05
C LYS A 593 -22.47 -18.72 25.13
N ASP A 594 -22.86 -19.89 24.66
CA ASP A 594 -22.06 -20.70 23.73
C ASP A 594 -21.82 -19.94 22.41
N ALA A 595 -22.81 -19.18 21.93
CA ALA A 595 -22.66 -18.32 20.76
C ALA A 595 -21.68 -17.16 21.00
N ILE A 596 -21.73 -16.50 22.16
CA ILE A 596 -20.77 -15.45 22.54
C ILE A 596 -19.35 -16.03 22.56
N ASP A 597 -19.14 -17.18 23.20
CA ASP A 597 -17.85 -17.86 23.25
C ASP A 597 -17.36 -18.21 21.83
N TYR A 598 -18.26 -18.63 20.93
CA TYR A 598 -17.92 -18.88 19.53
C TYR A 598 -17.48 -17.62 18.78
N LEU A 599 -18.19 -16.49 18.96
CA LEU A 599 -17.86 -15.21 18.34
C LEU A 599 -16.51 -14.68 18.82
N VAL A 600 -16.23 -14.79 20.12
CA VAL A 600 -14.96 -14.36 20.73
C VAL A 600 -13.81 -15.20 20.18
N ASN A 601 -13.95 -16.53 20.14
CA ASN A 601 -12.88 -17.43 19.75
C ASN A 601 -12.61 -17.49 18.23
N ASN A 602 -13.64 -17.34 17.40
CA ASN A 602 -13.50 -17.55 15.94
C ASN A 602 -13.50 -16.25 15.12
N TYR A 603 -14.13 -15.18 15.60
CA TYR A 603 -14.27 -13.93 14.85
C TYR A 603 -13.58 -12.73 15.51
N ASN A 604 -12.88 -12.93 16.63
CA ASN A 604 -12.17 -11.87 17.35
C ASN A 604 -13.12 -10.76 17.84
N PHE A 605 -14.29 -11.12 18.36
CA PHE A 605 -15.11 -10.23 19.17
C PHE A 605 -14.59 -10.19 20.62
N CYS A 606 -14.87 -9.11 21.36
CA CYS A 606 -14.92 -9.17 22.83
C CYS A 606 -16.32 -9.53 23.32
N GLU A 607 -16.47 -9.92 24.59
CA GLU A 607 -17.76 -10.35 25.16
C GLU A 607 -18.88 -9.31 24.95
N LYS A 608 -18.55 -8.03 25.15
CA LYS A 608 -19.49 -6.91 24.96
C LYS A 608 -19.92 -6.78 23.50
N CYS A 609 -18.97 -6.73 22.57
CA CYS A 609 -19.27 -6.63 21.14
C CYS A 609 -20.06 -7.84 20.62
N ALA A 610 -19.78 -9.04 21.12
CA ALA A 610 -20.52 -10.24 20.76
C ALA A 610 -21.99 -10.16 21.21
N GLN A 611 -22.22 -9.70 22.45
CA GLN A 611 -23.57 -9.46 22.96
C GLN A 611 -24.31 -8.38 22.16
N ASP A 612 -23.63 -7.28 21.84
CA ASP A 612 -24.19 -6.19 21.04
C ASP A 612 -24.53 -6.66 19.61
N ALA A 613 -23.70 -7.50 18.99
CA ALA A 613 -23.98 -8.09 17.69
C ALA A 613 -25.22 -8.99 17.70
N ILE A 614 -25.38 -9.83 18.72
CA ILE A 614 -26.58 -10.68 18.89
C ILE A 614 -27.83 -9.82 19.05
N ASN A 615 -27.77 -8.80 19.91
CA ASN A 615 -28.89 -7.87 20.13
C ASN A 615 -29.22 -7.09 18.85
N PHE A 616 -28.21 -6.70 18.08
CA PHE A 616 -28.39 -6.02 16.81
C PHE A 616 -29.07 -6.92 15.77
N VAL A 617 -28.69 -8.20 15.68
CA VAL A 617 -29.38 -9.16 14.81
C VAL A 617 -30.81 -9.39 15.26
N ALA A 618 -31.10 -9.38 16.57
CA ALA A 618 -32.47 -9.39 17.11
C ALA A 618 -33.29 -8.24 16.52
N TYR A 619 -32.75 -7.03 16.62
CA TYR A 619 -33.37 -5.83 16.12
C TYR A 619 -33.65 -5.90 14.61
N LEU A 620 -32.70 -6.38 13.80
CA LEU A 620 -32.89 -6.52 12.35
C LEU A 620 -34.02 -7.50 12.01
N LEU A 621 -34.10 -8.62 12.74
CA LEU A 621 -35.12 -9.65 12.53
C LEU A 621 -36.52 -9.14 12.90
N ASP A 622 -36.65 -8.36 13.98
CA ASP A 622 -37.93 -7.78 14.40
C ASP A 622 -38.46 -6.74 13.41
N HIS A 623 -37.57 -6.05 12.68
CA HIS A 623 -37.93 -4.97 11.76
C HIS A 623 -37.97 -5.40 10.29
N ASN A 624 -37.78 -6.69 9.98
CA ASN A 624 -37.66 -7.23 8.61
C ASN A 624 -36.62 -6.48 7.75
N LEU A 625 -35.55 -5.99 8.38
CA LEU A 625 -34.40 -5.35 7.72
C LEU A 625 -33.39 -6.42 7.31
#